data_AF-A0A955ZAJ0-F1
#
_entry.id   AF-A0A955ZAJ0-F1
#
_cell.length_a   1.000
_cell.length_b   1.000
_cell.length_c   1.000
_cell.angle_alpha   90.00
_cell.angle_beta   90.00
_cell.angle_gamma   90.00
#
_symmetry.space_group_name_H-M   'P 1'
#
loop_
_entity.id
_entity.type
_entity.pdbx_description
1 polymer ?
#
loop_
_entity_poly.entity_id
_entity_poly.type
_entity_poly.pdbx_seq_one_letter_code
_entity_poly.pdbx_strand_id
1 'polypeptide(L)'
;SVQSKRVDVRYVAATNRDVLMFIEQGRFRSDLYFRLNGFSVTLPPLRKRRAEIAPLAKLFGARAARRAVELTPAAEHALAGYAWPGNVRELKNVIERAVVLSGSSPTIDVPHLQLPEATFNPEASSPGTIDPAAGTWPPPAPTYPMYPHASSQPLGLTPAFGVPVAGHPAQAAPIPPGTMPPHTSPPPTGPQTDAASLKAQRESWEKQQVLAALERTSGNQKEAAKLLGVSRRTLINKIEAYGIARPRKR
;
A
#
# COMPACT_ATOMS: atom_id res chain seq x y z
N SER A 1 -2.04 -15.44 -39.21
CA SER A 1 -3.19 -16.26 -38.75
C SER A 1 -3.03 -16.53 -37.26
N VAL A 2 -4.10 -16.41 -36.46
CA VAL A 2 -4.06 -16.71 -35.02
C VAL A 2 -4.69 -18.08 -34.82
N GLN A 3 -3.93 -19.06 -34.32
CA GLN A 3 -4.44 -20.38 -33.96
C GLN A 3 -4.44 -20.55 -32.45
N SER A 4 -5.54 -21.07 -31.91
CA SER A 4 -5.66 -21.42 -30.50
C SER A 4 -4.85 -22.68 -30.20
N LYS A 5 -4.15 -22.68 -29.06
CA LYS A 5 -3.37 -23.81 -28.57
C LYS A 5 -3.80 -24.11 -27.15
N ARG A 6 -4.13 -25.36 -26.83
CA ARG A 6 -4.39 -25.75 -25.43
C ARG A 6 -3.08 -25.69 -24.64
N VAL A 7 -3.18 -25.23 -23.40
CA VAL A 7 -2.07 -25.20 -22.44
C VAL A 7 -2.61 -25.69 -21.09
N ASP A 8 -1.86 -26.55 -20.43
CA ASP A 8 -2.11 -26.94 -19.04
C ASP A 8 -1.25 -26.05 -18.11
N VAL A 9 -1.85 -25.49 -17.07
CA VAL A 9 -1.24 -24.44 -16.23
C VAL A 9 -1.64 -24.62 -14.77
N ARG A 10 -0.65 -24.74 -13.90
CA ARG A 10 -0.85 -24.64 -12.45
C ARG A 10 -0.68 -23.19 -11.99
N TYR A 11 -1.75 -22.60 -11.46
CA TYR A 11 -1.72 -21.25 -10.90
C TYR A 11 -1.23 -21.25 -9.45
N VAL A 12 -0.42 -20.25 -9.11
CA VAL A 12 -0.04 -19.91 -7.73
C VAL A 12 -0.14 -18.39 -7.61
N ALA A 13 -0.89 -17.90 -6.63
CA ALA A 13 -1.10 -16.48 -6.37
C ALA A 13 -0.75 -16.15 -4.92
N ALA A 14 -0.26 -14.93 -4.68
CA ALA A 14 0.07 -14.42 -3.36
C ALA A 14 -0.35 -12.95 -3.23
N THR A 15 -0.74 -12.54 -2.04
CA THR A 15 -1.23 -11.19 -1.73
C THR A 15 -0.80 -10.80 -0.32
N ASN A 16 -0.55 -9.52 -0.10
CA ASN A 16 -0.36 -8.91 1.23
C ASN A 16 -1.58 -8.08 1.68
N ARG A 17 -2.68 -8.15 0.94
CA ARG A 17 -3.95 -7.45 1.22
C ARG A 17 -5.07 -8.45 1.46
N ASP A 18 -6.04 -8.06 2.27
CA ASP A 18 -7.29 -8.79 2.42
C ASP A 18 -8.09 -8.75 1.11
N VAL A 19 -8.33 -9.93 0.53
CA VAL A 19 -9.04 -10.06 -0.75
C VAL A 19 -10.56 -10.03 -0.55
N LEU A 20 -11.06 -10.48 0.61
CA LEU A 20 -12.49 -10.48 0.91
C LEU A 20 -12.99 -9.04 1.04
N MET A 21 -12.27 -8.21 1.79
CA MET A 21 -12.54 -6.76 1.87
C MET A 21 -12.48 -6.08 0.48
N PHE A 22 -11.60 -6.55 -0.41
CA PHE A 22 -11.52 -6.02 -1.78
C PHE A 22 -12.69 -6.47 -2.67
N ILE A 23 -13.30 -7.63 -2.41
CA ILE A 23 -14.53 -8.07 -3.10
C ILE A 23 -15.72 -7.24 -2.62
N GLU A 24 -15.85 -7.01 -1.31
CA GLU A 24 -16.90 -6.16 -0.71
C GLU A 24 -16.86 -4.73 -1.26
N GLN A 25 -15.66 -4.17 -1.44
CA GLN A 25 -15.44 -2.86 -2.06
C GLN A 25 -15.66 -2.83 -3.59
N GLY A 26 -16.06 -3.95 -4.22
CA GLY A 26 -16.22 -4.07 -5.68
C GLY A 26 -14.91 -4.00 -6.48
N ARG A 27 -13.75 -4.04 -5.79
CA ARG A 27 -12.41 -3.88 -6.39
C ARG A 27 -11.78 -5.18 -6.87
N PHE A 28 -12.33 -6.32 -6.45
CA PHE A 28 -11.89 -7.64 -6.87
C PHE A 28 -13.08 -8.52 -7.25
N ARG A 29 -12.89 -9.38 -8.25
CA ARG A 29 -13.95 -10.23 -8.81
C ARG A 29 -14.15 -11.48 -7.94
N SER A 30 -15.37 -11.68 -7.46
CA SER A 30 -15.73 -12.83 -6.63
C SER A 30 -15.55 -14.17 -7.35
N ASP A 31 -15.96 -14.26 -8.62
CA ASP A 31 -15.76 -15.44 -9.48
C ASP A 31 -14.28 -15.81 -9.66
N LEU A 32 -13.39 -14.82 -9.75
CA LEU A 32 -11.94 -15.05 -9.82
C LEU A 32 -11.39 -15.54 -8.47
N TYR A 33 -11.86 -14.96 -7.36
CA TYR A 33 -11.45 -15.41 -6.03
C TYR A 33 -11.80 -16.88 -5.79
N PHE A 34 -13.05 -17.28 -6.02
CA PHE A 34 -13.48 -18.67 -5.80
C PHE A 34 -12.81 -19.68 -6.75
N ARG A 35 -12.36 -19.25 -7.94
CA ARG A 35 -11.56 -20.09 -8.85
C ARG A 35 -10.09 -20.23 -8.45
N LEU A 36 -9.50 -19.19 -7.84
CA LEU A 36 -8.10 -19.22 -7.37
C LEU A 36 -7.96 -19.83 -5.98
N ASN A 37 -8.96 -19.67 -5.11
CA ASN A 37 -8.94 -20.07 -3.71
C ASN A 37 -9.27 -21.56 -3.52
N GLY A 38 -8.57 -22.45 -4.24
CA GLY A 38 -8.68 -23.90 -4.03
C GLY A 38 -7.98 -24.39 -2.77
N PHE A 39 -6.80 -23.83 -2.46
CA PHE A 39 -6.06 -24.06 -1.22
C PHE A 39 -5.25 -22.81 -0.86
N SER A 40 -5.43 -22.29 0.35
CA SER A 40 -4.76 -21.08 0.83
C SER A 40 -3.74 -21.40 1.92
N VAL A 41 -2.58 -20.73 1.85
CA VAL A 41 -1.52 -20.84 2.87
C VAL A 41 -1.26 -19.44 3.43
N THR A 42 -1.66 -19.20 4.67
CA THR A 42 -1.31 -17.98 5.39
C THR A 42 0.15 -18.08 5.85
N LEU A 43 1.04 -17.22 5.34
CA LEU A 43 2.40 -17.12 5.89
C LEU A 43 2.38 -16.25 7.16
N PRO A 44 2.62 -16.80 8.37
CA PRO A 44 2.75 -15.98 9.57
C PRO A 44 4.00 -15.08 9.49
N PRO A 45 3.93 -13.86 10.07
CA PRO A 45 5.05 -12.93 10.10
C PRO A 45 6.23 -13.47 10.94
N LEU A 46 7.43 -12.97 10.68
CA LEU A 46 8.70 -13.49 11.23
C LEU A 46 8.69 -13.55 12.77
N ARG A 47 8.10 -12.55 13.44
CA ARG A 47 7.92 -12.51 14.90
C ARG A 47 7.13 -13.67 15.52
N LYS A 48 6.28 -14.37 14.76
CA LYS A 48 5.53 -15.57 15.19
C LYS A 48 6.32 -16.87 14.98
N ARG A 49 7.41 -16.84 14.22
CA ARG A 49 8.24 -17.99 13.82
C ARG A 49 9.69 -17.82 14.28
N ARG A 50 9.89 -17.44 15.56
CA ARG A 50 11.20 -17.01 16.09
C ARG A 50 12.32 -18.04 15.89
N ALA A 51 11.99 -19.33 15.95
CA ALA A 51 12.94 -20.42 15.69
C ALA A 51 13.55 -20.40 14.27
N GLU A 52 12.89 -19.79 13.29
CA GLU A 52 13.42 -19.64 11.92
C GLU A 52 14.42 -18.48 11.80
N ILE A 53 14.48 -17.54 12.76
CA ILE A 53 15.29 -16.31 12.64
C ILE A 53 16.79 -16.63 12.57
N ALA A 54 17.31 -17.43 13.50
CA ALA A 54 18.72 -17.81 13.53
C ALA A 54 19.18 -18.60 12.28
N PRO A 55 18.50 -19.68 11.83
CA PRO A 55 18.92 -20.39 10.61
C PRO A 55 18.78 -19.53 9.35
N LEU A 56 17.76 -18.67 9.24
CA LEU A 56 17.65 -17.71 8.13
C LEU A 56 18.79 -16.68 8.17
N ALA A 57 19.16 -16.19 9.35
CA ALA A 57 20.28 -15.27 9.51
C ALA A 57 21.61 -15.92 9.06
N LYS A 58 21.90 -17.15 9.49
CA LYS A 58 23.09 -17.90 9.04
C LYS A 58 23.08 -18.12 7.53
N LEU A 59 21.93 -18.46 6.94
CA LEU A 59 21.79 -18.65 5.50
C LEU A 59 22.01 -17.34 4.70
N PHE A 60 21.47 -16.21 5.15
CA PHE A 60 21.68 -14.92 4.49
C PHE A 60 23.13 -14.43 4.67
N GLY A 61 23.70 -14.57 5.87
CA GLY A 61 25.08 -14.24 6.16
C GLY A 61 26.04 -15.06 5.28
N ALA A 62 25.81 -16.37 5.18
CA ALA A 62 26.64 -17.24 4.36
C ALA A 62 26.56 -16.92 2.86
N ARG A 63 25.37 -16.58 2.36
CA ARG A 63 25.18 -16.16 0.96
C ARG A 63 25.83 -14.80 0.65
N ALA A 64 25.77 -13.86 1.60
CA ALA A 64 26.36 -12.53 1.45
C ALA A 64 27.89 -12.57 1.52
N ALA A 65 28.44 -13.30 2.51
CA ALA A 65 29.87 -13.41 2.73
C ALA A 65 30.58 -14.43 1.81
N ARG A 66 29.81 -15.29 1.11
CA ARG A 66 30.29 -16.45 0.32
C ARG A 66 31.14 -17.45 1.11
N ARG A 67 30.92 -17.53 2.43
CA ARG A 67 31.61 -18.39 3.41
C ARG A 67 30.66 -18.64 4.58
N ALA A 68 30.91 -19.65 5.42
CA ALA A 68 30.15 -19.80 6.66
C ALA A 68 30.29 -18.55 7.55
N VAL A 69 29.20 -18.15 8.19
CA VAL A 69 29.15 -17.02 9.13
C VAL A 69 28.42 -17.48 10.38
N GLU A 70 29.07 -17.33 11.52
CA GLU A 70 28.48 -17.61 12.83
C GLU A 70 27.92 -16.34 13.47
N LEU A 71 26.92 -16.52 14.31
CA LEU A 71 26.37 -15.46 15.15
C LEU A 71 26.74 -15.74 16.60
N THR A 72 27.09 -14.70 17.36
CA THR A 72 27.22 -14.84 18.81
C THR A 72 25.87 -15.17 19.44
N PRO A 73 25.82 -15.88 20.58
CA PRO A 73 24.55 -16.13 21.29
C PRO A 73 23.81 -14.84 21.66
N ALA A 74 24.55 -13.75 21.93
CA ALA A 74 24.00 -12.43 22.16
C ALA A 74 23.33 -11.84 20.89
N ALA A 75 23.96 -11.98 19.72
CA ALA A 75 23.38 -11.58 18.45
C ALA A 75 22.13 -12.41 18.09
N GLU A 76 22.15 -13.73 18.31
CA GLU A 76 20.98 -14.58 18.10
C GLU A 76 19.81 -14.17 19.02
N HIS A 77 20.08 -13.87 20.29
CA HIS A 77 19.07 -13.38 21.23
C HIS A 77 18.50 -12.01 20.82
N ALA A 78 19.35 -11.06 20.41
CA ALA A 78 18.93 -9.74 19.94
C ALA A 78 18.03 -9.84 18.69
N LEU A 79 18.38 -10.71 17.73
CA LEU A 79 17.56 -10.98 16.55
C LEU A 79 16.22 -11.65 16.91
N ALA A 80 16.19 -12.55 17.89
CA ALA A 80 14.98 -13.22 18.35
C ALA A 80 14.02 -12.30 19.13
N GLY A 81 14.56 -11.27 19.80
CA GLY A 81 13.79 -10.26 20.53
C GLY A 81 13.15 -9.18 19.64
N TYR A 82 13.68 -8.94 18.44
CA TYR A 82 13.20 -7.87 17.54
C TYR A 82 11.85 -8.18 16.88
N ALA A 83 11.06 -7.13 16.60
CA ALA A 83 9.67 -7.25 16.14
C ALA A 83 9.52 -7.57 14.63
N TRP A 84 10.56 -7.33 13.83
CA TRP A 84 10.62 -7.56 12.38
C TRP A 84 9.40 -7.03 11.59
N PRO A 85 9.10 -5.71 11.63
CA PRO A 85 8.03 -5.11 10.82
C PRO A 85 8.17 -5.41 9.32
N GLY A 86 9.39 -5.40 8.77
CA GLY A 86 9.69 -5.76 7.38
C GLY A 86 9.91 -7.27 7.16
N ASN A 87 9.68 -8.11 8.18
CA ASN A 87 9.81 -9.58 8.14
C ASN A 87 11.19 -10.03 7.58
N VAL A 88 11.19 -11.10 6.78
CA VAL A 88 12.40 -11.72 6.20
C VAL A 88 13.21 -10.75 5.33
N ARG A 89 12.57 -9.75 4.70
CA ARG A 89 13.27 -8.74 3.88
C ARG A 89 14.14 -7.83 4.75
N GLU A 90 13.63 -7.44 5.91
CA GLU A 90 14.39 -6.65 6.89
C GLU A 90 15.51 -7.47 7.52
N LEU A 91 15.25 -8.71 7.93
CA LEU A 91 16.28 -9.64 8.42
C LEU A 91 17.43 -9.79 7.42
N LYS A 92 17.12 -10.04 6.14
CA LYS A 92 18.11 -10.12 5.06
C LYS A 92 18.94 -8.84 4.97
N ASN A 93 18.31 -7.67 4.93
CA ASN A 93 19.00 -6.39 4.84
C ASN A 93 19.86 -6.07 6.09
N VAL A 94 19.42 -6.48 7.28
CA VAL A 94 20.18 -6.36 8.52
C VAL A 94 21.44 -7.23 8.45
N ILE A 95 21.30 -8.51 8.09
CA ILE A 95 22.41 -9.45 8.04
C ILE A 95 23.40 -9.11 6.92
N GLU A 96 22.93 -8.70 5.74
CA GLU A 96 23.82 -8.26 4.64
C GLU A 96 24.66 -7.04 5.04
N ARG A 97 24.09 -6.08 5.78
CA ARG A 97 24.86 -4.95 6.35
C ARG A 97 25.81 -5.41 7.45
N ALA A 98 25.36 -6.32 8.34
CA ALA A 98 26.20 -6.85 9.41
C ALA A 98 27.43 -7.60 8.88
N VAL A 99 27.30 -8.36 7.78
CA VAL A 99 28.45 -8.96 7.08
C VAL A 99 29.42 -7.90 6.60
N VAL A 100 28.96 -6.83 5.94
CA VAL A 100 29.83 -5.74 5.47
C VAL A 100 30.54 -5.05 6.64
N LEU A 101 29.86 -4.82 7.76
CA LEU A 101 30.42 -4.21 8.96
C LEU A 101 31.42 -5.13 9.69
N SER A 102 31.19 -6.44 9.69
CA SER A 102 32.11 -7.44 10.26
C SER A 102 33.38 -7.65 9.43
N GLY A 103 33.40 -7.17 8.18
CA GLY A 103 34.52 -7.31 7.25
C GLY A 103 34.93 -8.77 7.03
N SER A 104 36.18 -9.08 7.34
CA SER A 104 36.74 -10.43 7.23
C SER A 104 36.40 -11.34 8.42
N SER A 105 35.83 -10.82 9.52
CA SER A 105 35.48 -11.64 10.68
C SER A 105 34.41 -12.67 10.33
N PRO A 106 34.55 -13.96 10.68
CA PRO A 106 33.51 -14.97 10.47
C PRO A 106 32.34 -14.86 11.46
N THR A 107 32.45 -13.98 12.47
CA THR A 107 31.49 -13.86 13.57
C THR A 107 30.75 -12.53 13.52
N ILE A 108 29.43 -12.59 13.42
CA ILE A 108 28.52 -11.45 13.61
C ILE A 108 28.16 -11.36 15.09
N ASP A 109 28.31 -10.16 15.66
CA ASP A 109 27.97 -9.86 17.04
C ASP A 109 26.97 -8.68 17.10
N VAL A 110 26.39 -8.41 18.28
CA VAL A 110 25.33 -7.40 18.48
C VAL A 110 25.66 -6.03 17.85
N PRO A 111 26.88 -5.46 17.97
CA PRO A 111 27.19 -4.15 17.38
C PRO A 111 27.12 -4.14 15.84
N HIS A 112 27.39 -5.27 15.19
CA HIS A 112 27.34 -5.39 13.73
C HIS A 112 25.90 -5.39 13.20
N LEU A 113 24.91 -5.78 14.02
CA LEU A 113 23.51 -5.89 13.58
C LEU A 113 22.87 -4.52 13.27
N GLN A 114 23.27 -3.47 14.00
CA GLN A 114 22.67 -2.12 13.90
C GLN A 114 21.13 -2.18 13.76
N LEU A 115 20.49 -2.89 14.70
CA LEU A 115 19.03 -3.03 14.72
C LEU A 115 18.42 -1.64 14.85
N PRO A 116 17.56 -1.20 13.89
CA PRO A 116 16.90 0.09 14.00
C PRO A 116 16.05 0.13 15.27
N GLU A 117 16.01 1.26 15.96
CA GLU A 117 14.93 1.50 16.93
C GLU A 117 13.60 1.26 16.23
N ALA A 118 12.68 0.55 16.90
CA ALA A 118 11.44 0.04 16.32
C ALA A 118 10.38 1.16 16.15
N THR A 119 10.75 2.22 15.43
CA THR A 119 9.91 3.39 15.08
C THR A 119 8.94 3.09 13.92
N PHE A 120 8.81 1.83 13.52
CA PHE A 120 7.90 1.40 12.47
C PHE A 120 6.46 1.39 12.98
N ASN A 121 5.72 2.49 12.78
CA ASN A 121 4.32 2.60 13.15
C ASN A 121 3.51 1.42 12.54
N PRO A 122 2.87 0.56 13.35
CA PRO A 122 2.06 -0.55 12.84
C PRO A 122 0.90 -0.09 11.93
N GLU A 123 0.39 1.14 12.08
CA GLU A 123 -0.64 1.71 11.19
C GLU A 123 -0.13 1.98 9.77
N ALA A 124 1.18 2.05 9.51
CA ALA A 124 1.70 2.20 8.15
C ALA A 124 1.47 0.94 7.28
N SER A 125 0.93 -0.15 7.87
CA SER A 125 0.42 -1.32 7.15
C SER A 125 -1.11 -1.36 7.04
N SER A 126 -1.84 -0.38 7.60
CA SER A 126 -3.22 -0.13 7.20
C SER A 126 -3.24 0.21 5.71
N PRO A 127 -4.24 -0.24 4.94
CA PRO A 127 -4.28 0.00 3.52
C PRO A 127 -4.37 1.51 3.29
N GLY A 128 -3.31 2.09 2.74
CA GLY A 128 -3.34 3.49 2.31
C GLY A 128 -4.60 3.72 1.47
N THR A 129 -5.43 4.66 1.91
CA THR A 129 -6.67 5.05 1.23
C THR A 129 -6.31 5.41 -0.20
N ILE A 130 -6.59 4.50 -1.11
CA ILE A 130 -6.51 4.78 -2.54
C ILE A 130 -7.76 5.60 -2.81
N ASP A 131 -7.57 6.88 -3.09
CA ASP A 131 -8.63 7.78 -3.57
C ASP A 131 -9.47 7.05 -4.62
N PRO A 132 -10.79 6.89 -4.43
CA PRO A 132 -11.65 6.15 -5.37
C PRO A 132 -11.76 6.85 -6.75
N ALA A 133 -11.20 8.06 -6.90
CA ALA A 133 -11.21 8.84 -8.12
C ALA A 133 -10.04 8.55 -9.09
N ALA A 134 -8.98 7.84 -8.67
CA ALA A 134 -7.73 7.73 -9.44
C ALA A 134 -7.50 6.35 -10.09
N GLY A 135 -8.46 5.90 -10.91
CA GLY A 135 -8.29 4.68 -11.72
C GLY A 135 -9.59 4.07 -12.22
N THR A 136 -10.13 4.62 -13.31
CA THR A 136 -11.37 4.14 -13.94
C THR A 136 -11.18 2.76 -14.58
N TRP A 137 -11.33 1.72 -13.76
CA TRP A 137 -11.69 0.37 -14.15
C TRP A 137 -13.09 0.13 -13.56
N PRO A 138 -14.13 0.01 -14.40
CA PRO A 138 -14.21 -1.10 -15.34
C PRO A 138 -14.22 -0.66 -16.83
N PRO A 139 -13.99 -1.59 -17.78
CA PRO A 139 -14.52 -1.40 -19.13
C PRO A 139 -16.05 -1.33 -19.07
N PRO A 140 -16.73 -0.57 -19.96
CA PRO A 140 -18.19 -0.58 -20.03
C PRO A 140 -18.68 -2.02 -20.28
N ALA A 141 -19.74 -2.41 -19.58
CA ALA A 141 -20.31 -3.74 -19.71
C ALA A 141 -20.72 -4.01 -21.17
N PRO A 142 -20.47 -5.21 -21.72
CA PRO A 142 -21.15 -5.61 -22.94
C PRO A 142 -22.65 -5.63 -22.66
N THR A 143 -23.43 -4.91 -23.47
CA THR A 143 -24.89 -4.87 -23.37
C THR A 143 -25.47 -6.23 -23.78
N TYR A 144 -25.49 -7.18 -22.83
CA TYR A 144 -26.17 -8.46 -23.03
C TYR A 144 -27.68 -8.22 -22.97
N PRO A 145 -28.47 -8.64 -23.99
CA PRO A 145 -29.91 -8.57 -23.91
C PRO A 145 -30.41 -9.45 -22.76
N MET A 146 -31.33 -8.90 -21.96
CA MET A 146 -32.00 -9.60 -20.86
C MET A 146 -32.67 -10.88 -21.36
N TYR A 147 -32.27 -12.03 -20.81
CA TYR A 147 -33.11 -13.23 -20.84
C TYR A 147 -34.13 -13.15 -19.68
N PRO A 148 -35.43 -13.28 -19.93
CA PRO A 148 -36.43 -13.29 -18.86
C PRO A 148 -36.29 -14.56 -18.02
N HIS A 149 -36.16 -14.39 -16.70
CA HIS A 149 -36.23 -15.50 -15.77
C HIS A 149 -37.69 -15.96 -15.63
N ALA A 150 -37.93 -17.24 -15.89
CA ALA A 150 -39.28 -17.81 -15.90
C ALA A 150 -39.93 -17.79 -14.51
N SER A 151 -41.24 -17.56 -14.50
CA SER A 151 -42.06 -17.40 -13.30
C SER A 151 -42.25 -18.70 -12.53
N SER A 152 -42.44 -18.60 -11.21
CA SER A 152 -43.08 -19.64 -10.39
C SER A 152 -43.78 -19.01 -9.18
N GLN A 153 -45.10 -18.90 -9.25
CA GLN A 153 -45.97 -18.83 -8.06
C GLN A 153 -46.47 -20.26 -7.73
N PRO A 154 -47.16 -20.48 -6.60
CA PRO A 154 -48.61 -20.32 -6.67
C PRO A 154 -49.26 -19.56 -5.48
N LEU A 155 -50.47 -19.08 -5.78
CA LEU A 155 -51.60 -18.72 -4.91
C LEU A 155 -51.70 -19.62 -3.65
N GLY A 156 -52.22 -19.21 -2.48
CA GLY A 156 -52.95 -18.00 -2.08
C GLY A 156 -54.13 -18.39 -1.17
N LEU A 157 -54.53 -17.55 -0.19
CA LEU A 157 -55.84 -17.43 0.50
C LEU A 157 -55.71 -16.59 1.80
N THR A 158 -56.84 -16.07 2.31
CA THR A 158 -56.97 -14.94 3.25
C THR A 158 -57.66 -15.39 4.57
N PRO A 159 -58.23 -14.55 5.48
CA PRO A 159 -58.20 -13.07 5.65
C PRO A 159 -58.04 -12.54 7.11
N ALA A 160 -58.00 -11.20 7.23
CA ALA A 160 -58.54 -10.35 8.30
C ALA A 160 -58.16 -10.55 9.79
N PHE A 161 -57.57 -9.50 10.38
CA PHE A 161 -58.22 -8.67 11.41
C PHE A 161 -57.49 -7.31 11.51
N GLY A 162 -58.20 -6.23 11.83
CA GLY A 162 -57.61 -4.90 12.00
C GLY A 162 -58.23 -4.15 13.18
N VAL A 163 -57.46 -3.23 13.78
CA VAL A 163 -57.94 -2.21 14.73
C VAL A 163 -57.08 -0.94 14.54
N PRO A 164 -57.68 0.27 14.40
CA PRO A 164 -56.95 1.54 14.32
C PRO A 164 -57.05 2.38 15.61
N VAL A 165 -56.08 3.26 15.87
CA VAL A 165 -56.22 4.38 16.83
C VAL A 165 -55.54 5.66 16.30
N ALA A 166 -56.29 6.76 16.41
CA ALA A 166 -55.95 8.18 16.21
C ALA A 166 -54.62 8.64 16.87
N GLY A 167 -53.94 9.74 16.49
CA GLY A 167 -54.40 11.06 16.03
C GLY A 167 -54.50 12.02 17.23
N HIS A 168 -53.58 12.97 17.47
CA HIS A 168 -53.53 14.31 16.86
C HIS A 168 -52.23 15.10 17.24
N PRO A 169 -51.98 16.33 16.71
CA PRO A 169 -50.66 17.00 16.70
C PRO A 169 -50.51 18.27 17.59
N ALA A 170 -49.27 18.76 17.77
CA ALA A 170 -48.88 20.16 18.03
C ALA A 170 -47.36 20.32 17.75
N GLN A 171 -46.85 21.26 16.94
CA GLN A 171 -46.78 22.74 17.02
C GLN A 171 -45.51 23.25 17.77
N ALA A 172 -44.99 24.44 17.42
CA ALA A 172 -43.55 24.76 17.51
C ALA A 172 -43.16 26.03 18.32
N ALA A 173 -41.89 26.06 18.79
CA ALA A 173 -41.11 27.21 19.30
C ALA A 173 -41.60 27.87 20.63
N PRO A 174 -40.83 28.75 21.33
CA PRO A 174 -39.52 29.36 21.00
C PRO A 174 -38.45 29.36 22.15
N ILE A 175 -37.32 30.04 21.86
CA ILE A 175 -36.16 30.37 22.73
C ILE A 175 -36.42 31.49 23.76
N PRO A 176 -35.67 31.48 24.89
CA PRO A 176 -35.15 32.70 25.54
C PRO A 176 -33.63 32.60 25.90
N PRO A 177 -32.95 33.67 26.40
CA PRO A 177 -31.55 33.96 26.03
C PRO A 177 -30.52 34.12 27.18
N GLY A 178 -29.25 34.34 26.81
CA GLY A 178 -28.14 34.72 27.70
C GLY A 178 -27.31 33.53 28.22
N THR A 179 -25.99 33.61 28.48
CA THR A 179 -25.06 34.75 28.45
C THR A 179 -23.61 34.25 28.24
N MET A 180 -22.91 34.76 27.22
CA MET A 180 -21.43 34.82 27.17
C MET A 180 -20.98 36.10 27.89
N PRO A 181 -19.74 36.24 28.46
CA PRO A 181 -18.48 36.21 27.70
C PRO A 181 -17.23 35.73 28.54
N PRO A 182 -15.99 36.27 28.38
CA PRO A 182 -15.03 35.83 27.37
C PRO A 182 -13.60 35.54 27.90
N HIS A 183 -12.92 34.48 27.45
CA HIS A 183 -11.51 34.27 27.78
C HIS A 183 -10.62 33.86 26.58
N THR A 184 -10.00 34.90 26.00
CA THR A 184 -8.57 34.95 25.59
C THR A 184 -7.93 33.80 24.78
N SER A 185 -7.69 34.06 23.49
CA SER A 185 -6.50 33.60 22.72
C SER A 185 -5.40 34.68 22.77
N PRO A 186 -4.18 34.50 22.19
CA PRO A 186 -3.44 33.31 21.69
C PRO A 186 -2.18 33.11 22.60
N PRO A 187 -0.90 32.86 22.18
CA PRO A 187 -0.24 32.29 20.98
C PRO A 187 0.79 31.16 21.37
N PRO A 188 1.85 30.80 20.60
CA PRO A 188 2.16 31.00 19.17
C PRO A 188 2.48 29.71 18.36
N THR A 189 2.35 29.84 17.03
CA THR A 189 3.20 29.29 15.96
C THR A 189 3.88 27.92 16.11
N GLY A 190 3.34 26.94 15.39
CA GLY A 190 4.10 25.86 14.75
C GLY A 190 3.35 25.38 13.50
N PRO A 191 4.00 25.17 12.33
CA PRO A 191 3.31 24.73 11.13
C PRO A 191 2.91 23.25 11.29
N GLN A 192 1.64 23.00 11.62
CA GLN A 192 1.07 21.65 11.55
C GLN A 192 1.22 21.16 10.10
N THR A 193 2.07 20.16 9.93
CA THR A 193 2.58 19.78 8.60
C THR A 193 1.66 18.72 8.01
N ASP A 194 0.50 19.17 7.51
CA ASP A 194 -0.47 18.31 6.85
C ASP A 194 0.23 17.45 5.79
N ALA A 195 -0.04 16.15 5.76
CA ALA A 195 0.58 15.24 4.81
C ALA A 195 0.33 15.64 3.34
N ALA A 196 -0.80 16.33 3.08
CA ALA A 196 -1.10 16.97 1.80
C ALA A 196 -0.14 18.13 1.46
N SER A 197 0.23 18.95 2.44
CA SER A 197 1.20 20.04 2.30
C SER A 197 2.60 19.49 1.98
N LEU A 198 3.06 18.46 2.71
CA LEU A 198 4.33 17.78 2.43
C LEU A 198 4.37 17.14 1.04
N LYS A 199 3.26 16.53 0.60
CA LYS A 199 3.13 15.97 -0.75
C LYS A 199 3.22 17.05 -1.83
N ALA A 200 2.49 18.15 -1.69
CA ALA A 200 2.53 19.29 -2.60
C ALA A 200 3.91 19.98 -2.63
N GLN A 201 4.58 20.07 -1.49
CA GLN A 201 5.95 20.60 -1.38
C GLN A 201 6.96 19.70 -2.12
N ARG A 202 6.81 18.38 -2.02
CA ARG A 202 7.63 17.42 -2.77
C ARG A 202 7.36 17.48 -4.27
N GLU A 203 6.09 17.52 -4.69
CA GLU A 203 5.71 17.59 -6.10
C GLU A 203 6.20 18.89 -6.76
N SER A 204 6.12 20.03 -6.06
CA SER A 204 6.64 21.30 -6.56
C SER A 204 8.18 21.30 -6.67
N TRP A 205 8.91 20.73 -5.70
CA TRP A 205 10.36 20.56 -5.79
C TRP A 205 10.78 19.61 -6.92
N GLU A 206 10.09 18.48 -7.10
CA GLU A 206 10.36 17.56 -8.22
C GLU A 206 10.06 18.21 -9.60
N LYS A 207 9.01 19.03 -9.70
CA LYS A 207 8.70 19.81 -10.91
C LYS A 207 9.77 20.86 -11.21
N GLN A 208 10.28 21.56 -10.20
CA GLN A 208 11.38 22.52 -10.34
C GLN A 208 12.67 21.86 -10.83
N GLN A 209 13.05 20.70 -10.27
CA GLN A 209 14.23 19.96 -10.73
C GLN A 209 14.12 19.49 -12.19
N VAL A 210 12.92 19.05 -12.61
CA VAL A 210 12.66 18.67 -14.01
C VAL A 210 12.81 19.87 -14.95
N LEU A 211 12.28 21.05 -14.59
CA LEU A 211 12.45 22.28 -15.37
C LEU A 211 13.92 22.71 -15.45
N ALA A 212 14.61 22.79 -14.30
CA ALA A 212 16.00 23.22 -14.21
C ALA A 212 16.99 22.31 -14.96
N ALA A 213 16.66 21.02 -15.14
CA ALA A 213 17.42 20.08 -15.96
C ALA A 213 17.13 20.21 -17.47
N LEU A 214 15.89 20.55 -17.84
CA LEU A 214 15.50 20.82 -19.23
C LEU A 214 16.10 22.14 -19.74
N GLU A 215 16.12 23.19 -18.92
CA GLU A 215 16.78 24.47 -19.24
C GLU A 215 18.28 24.29 -19.45
N ARG A 216 19.00 23.65 -18.51
CA ARG A 216 20.44 23.36 -18.61
C ARG A 216 20.85 22.52 -19.82
N THR A 217 19.91 21.83 -20.46
CA THR A 217 20.16 20.97 -21.62
C THR A 217 19.48 21.46 -22.90
N SER A 218 18.98 22.70 -22.91
CA SER A 218 18.28 23.32 -24.04
C SER A 218 17.14 22.43 -24.60
N GLY A 219 16.43 21.73 -23.70
CA GLY A 219 15.34 20.82 -24.04
C GLY A 219 15.75 19.40 -24.47
N ASN A 220 17.04 19.03 -24.42
CA ASN A 220 17.48 17.68 -24.76
C ASN A 220 17.07 16.65 -23.69
N GLN A 221 15.89 16.06 -23.90
CA GLN A 221 15.27 15.05 -23.01
C GLN A 221 16.16 13.84 -22.68
N LYS A 222 17.18 13.50 -23.51
CA LYS A 222 18.07 12.37 -23.22
C LYS A 222 19.14 12.76 -22.20
N GLU A 223 19.75 13.93 -22.36
CA GLU A 223 20.74 14.45 -21.41
C GLU A 223 20.08 14.94 -20.11
N ALA A 224 18.91 15.58 -20.18
CA ALA A 224 18.14 15.95 -18.97
C ALA A 224 17.83 14.73 -18.09
N ALA A 225 17.46 13.60 -18.70
CA ALA A 225 17.18 12.36 -17.97
C ALA A 225 18.45 11.79 -17.32
N LYS A 226 19.59 11.86 -18.03
CA LYS A 226 20.91 11.44 -17.53
C LYS A 226 21.38 12.30 -16.35
N LEU A 227 21.22 13.62 -16.42
CA LEU A 227 21.53 14.55 -15.32
C LEU A 227 20.67 14.30 -14.08
N LEU A 228 19.40 13.95 -14.26
CA LEU A 228 18.48 13.62 -13.17
C LEU A 228 18.60 12.17 -12.66
N GLY A 229 19.48 11.34 -13.25
CA GLY A 229 19.63 9.92 -12.88
C GLY A 229 18.40 9.04 -13.14
N VAL A 230 17.46 9.48 -13.99
CA VAL A 230 16.21 8.77 -14.29
C VAL A 230 16.17 8.25 -15.72
N SER A 231 15.32 7.25 -16.00
CA SER A 231 15.13 6.80 -17.37
C SER A 231 14.48 7.91 -18.23
N ARG A 232 14.83 7.98 -19.51
CA ARG A 232 14.20 8.92 -20.46
C ARG A 232 12.66 8.78 -20.49
N ARG A 233 12.14 7.56 -20.32
CA ARG A 233 10.69 7.30 -20.25
C ARG A 233 10.08 7.90 -18.97
N THR A 234 10.76 7.77 -17.83
CA THR A 234 10.35 8.40 -16.57
C THR A 234 10.31 9.92 -16.69
N LEU A 235 11.30 10.54 -17.35
CA LEU A 235 11.31 11.98 -17.59
C LEU A 235 10.15 12.42 -18.49
N ILE A 236 9.87 11.70 -19.58
CA ILE A 236 8.74 11.98 -20.48
C ILE A 236 7.41 11.94 -19.71
N ASN A 237 7.19 10.88 -18.92
CA ASN A 237 5.99 10.75 -18.08
C ASN A 237 5.85 11.91 -17.07
N LYS A 238 6.97 12.39 -16.48
CA LYS A 238 6.95 13.56 -15.58
C LYS A 238 6.62 14.87 -16.30
N ILE A 239 7.18 15.07 -17.50
CA ILE A 239 6.89 16.26 -18.34
C ILE A 239 5.40 16.31 -18.68
N GLU A 240 4.82 15.18 -19.08
CA GLU A 240 3.39 15.04 -19.38
C GLU A 240 2.52 15.26 -18.13
N ALA A 241 2.86 14.61 -17.00
CA ALA A 241 2.11 14.76 -15.74
C ALA A 241 2.13 16.18 -15.16
N TYR A 242 3.22 16.94 -15.34
CA TYR A 242 3.32 18.32 -14.85
C TYR A 242 2.83 19.38 -15.85
N GLY A 243 2.31 18.97 -17.01
CA GLY A 243 1.83 19.86 -18.08
C GLY A 243 2.93 20.73 -18.71
N ILE A 244 4.18 20.30 -18.65
CA ILE A 244 5.32 21.10 -19.15
C ILE A 244 5.33 20.99 -20.67
N ALA A 245 5.21 22.15 -21.35
CA ALA A 245 5.23 22.21 -22.81
C ALA A 245 6.49 21.54 -23.36
N ARG A 246 6.30 20.53 -24.22
CA ARG A 246 7.42 19.72 -24.74
C ARG A 246 8.37 20.61 -25.55
N PRO A 247 9.63 20.81 -25.12
CA PRO A 247 10.57 21.60 -25.89
C PRO A 247 10.78 20.94 -27.25
N ARG A 248 10.42 21.65 -28.33
CA ARG A 248 10.65 21.19 -29.69
C ARG A 248 12.16 21.21 -29.95
N LYS A 249 12.67 20.09 -30.44
CA LYS A 249 14.06 19.95 -30.90
C LYS A 249 14.34 21.00 -31.98
N ARG A 250 15.21 21.96 -31.69
CA ARG A 250 15.96 22.72 -32.71
C ARG A 250 17.11 21.87 -33.22
#